data_AF-A0A355U7G9-F1
#
_entry.id   AF-A0A355U7G9-F1
#
_cell.length_a   1.000
_cell.length_b   1.000
_cell.length_c   1.000
_cell.angle_alpha   90.00
_cell.angle_beta   90.00
_cell.angle_gamma   90.00
#
_symmetry.space_group_name_H-M   'P 1'
#
loop_
_entity.id
_entity.type
_entity.pdbx_description
1 polymer ?
#
loop_
_entity_poly.entity_id
_entity_poly.type
_entity_poly.pdbx_seq_one_letter_code
_entity_poly.pdbx_strand_id
1 'polypeptide(L)'
;NGIYHFKMDQPISSYLLALTVGDLKFASTGRNSGIYAEPAMLDRAVWELASMQSMIDSAEALYGPYAWGRYDVVILPPSFPFGGMENPRLTFATPTIIAGDRSLVALIAHELAHSWSGNLVTNETWNDFWLNEGFTVYFEQRIMEKIFGTSYVQMLTKLGMGDLEQTIESLLSEGKENDTHLFLNLDNQDPDDGLTDVAYEKGRFFLQTIESVVGRPRFDTFLKKYFTENKFKPMNTERFIAYLNENLLTDVQERADVKATEWIYGPGIPDNAPEVNSAELDRVELAIAKFNNNRIKAKDIGITGYTTHHWLYFLRGLKNLNVTKMAELDAAFNFTASGNSEIACDWFKHCIDVSYKPAYPAIETFLIRVGRRKFLTPLYERLAKNKEDKLWAQKVFEKAKPGYHSVSYNTINNIVY
;
A
#
# COMPACT_ATOMS: atom_id res chain seq x y z
N ASN A 1 27.06 24.92 13.59
CA ASN A 1 27.52 25.47 12.29
C ASN A 1 26.62 25.05 11.12
N GLY A 2 25.61 24.18 11.30
CA GLY A 2 24.65 23.81 10.24
C GLY A 2 25.24 22.94 9.14
N ILE A 3 26.45 22.42 9.33
CA ILE A 3 27.16 21.57 8.37
C ILE A 3 26.99 20.12 8.81
N TYR A 4 26.43 19.31 7.93
CA TYR A 4 26.21 17.88 8.15
C TYR A 4 26.95 17.08 7.08
N HIS A 5 27.57 15.98 7.50
CA HIS A 5 28.27 15.06 6.60
C HIS A 5 27.61 13.69 6.72
N PHE A 6 27.23 13.11 5.59
CA PHE A 6 26.63 11.80 5.50
C PHE A 6 27.50 10.89 4.64
N LYS A 7 27.52 9.60 4.98
CA LYS A 7 28.22 8.57 4.23
C LYS A 7 27.33 7.34 4.13
N MET A 8 27.12 6.87 2.91
CA MET A 8 26.52 5.58 2.63
C MET A 8 27.62 4.67 2.09
N ASP A 9 28.05 3.71 2.90
CA ASP A 9 29.12 2.76 2.53
C ASP A 9 28.61 1.63 1.63
N GLN A 10 27.31 1.33 1.72
CA GLN A 10 26.65 0.32 0.89
C GLN A 10 26.34 0.94 -0.49
N PRO A 11 26.59 0.20 -1.60
CA PRO A 11 26.16 0.66 -2.91
C PRO A 11 24.63 0.68 -2.98
N ILE A 12 24.07 1.73 -3.58
CA ILE A 12 22.63 1.92 -3.75
C ILE A 12 22.35 2.43 -5.16
N SER A 13 21.18 2.11 -5.71
CA SER A 13 20.67 2.77 -6.90
C SER A 13 20.37 4.25 -6.61
N SER A 14 20.52 5.12 -7.61
CA SER A 14 20.42 6.58 -7.42
C SER A 14 19.04 7.05 -6.96
N TYR A 15 17.97 6.33 -7.31
CA TYR A 15 16.60 6.66 -6.89
C TYR A 15 16.41 6.59 -5.36
N LEU A 16 17.29 5.89 -4.65
CA LEU A 16 17.25 5.74 -3.19
C LEU A 16 17.91 6.89 -2.44
N LEU A 17 18.62 7.79 -3.13
CA LEU A 17 19.22 8.96 -2.52
C LEU A 17 18.12 9.92 -2.04
N ALA A 18 18.17 10.29 -0.76
CA ALA A 18 17.21 11.22 -0.16
C ALA A 18 17.88 12.25 0.73
N LEU A 19 17.19 13.38 0.89
CA LEU A 19 17.57 14.46 1.78
C LEU A 19 16.30 15.12 2.33
N THR A 20 16.26 15.33 3.64
CA THR A 20 15.26 16.16 4.30
C THR A 20 15.94 17.09 5.29
N VAL A 21 15.46 18.33 5.36
CA VAL A 21 15.98 19.38 6.25
C VAL A 21 14.80 20.14 6.82
N GLY A 22 14.72 20.25 8.14
CA GLY A 22 13.63 20.94 8.85
C GLY A 22 13.88 20.98 10.35
N ASP A 23 12.90 21.48 11.12
CA ASP A 23 12.91 21.37 12.58
C ASP A 23 12.53 19.94 12.99
N LEU A 24 13.52 19.05 12.96
CA LEU A 24 13.34 17.64 13.27
C LEU A 24 13.86 17.32 14.67
N LYS A 25 13.06 16.56 15.42
CA LYS A 25 13.44 15.92 16.69
C LYS A 25 13.52 14.42 16.48
N PHE A 26 14.32 13.77 17.31
CA PHE A 26 14.58 12.34 17.24
C PHE A 26 14.12 11.65 18.52
N ALA A 27 13.49 10.48 18.38
CA ALA A 27 13.22 9.55 19.47
C ALA A 27 13.61 8.14 19.06
N SER A 28 14.30 7.40 19.93
CA SER A 28 14.64 6.00 19.67
C SER A 28 13.45 5.09 19.93
N THR A 29 13.31 4.05 19.11
CA THR A 29 12.26 3.03 19.20
C THR A 29 12.80 1.63 19.48
N GLY A 30 14.13 1.50 19.66
CA GLY A 30 14.78 0.22 19.86
C GLY A 30 16.30 0.31 19.75
N ARG A 31 16.97 -0.84 19.57
CA ARG A 31 18.44 -0.93 19.57
C ARG A 31 19.09 -0.13 18.45
N ASN A 32 18.51 -0.19 17.26
CA ASN A 32 19.07 0.37 16.03
C ASN A 32 17.99 1.03 15.18
N SER A 33 16.99 1.61 15.85
CA SER A 33 15.86 2.26 15.20
C SER A 33 15.36 3.48 15.95
N GLY A 34 14.69 4.37 15.22
CA GLY A 34 14.09 5.57 15.78
C GLY A 34 13.31 6.38 14.76
N ILE A 35 12.71 7.45 15.25
CA ILE A 35 11.78 8.29 14.50
C ILE A 35 12.28 9.73 14.52
N TYR A 36 12.32 10.33 13.34
CA TYR A 36 12.44 11.76 13.16
C TYR A 36 11.07 12.36 12.83
N ALA A 37 10.71 13.47 13.44
CA ALA A 37 9.49 14.21 13.11
C ALA A 37 9.60 15.66 13.59
N GLU A 38 8.70 16.52 13.11
CA GLU A 38 8.46 17.82 13.73
C GLU A 38 8.05 17.64 15.21
N PRO A 39 8.41 18.57 16.11
CA PRO A 39 8.14 18.43 17.54
C PRO A 39 6.69 18.08 17.88
N ALA A 40 5.72 18.66 17.18
CA ALA A 40 4.30 18.44 17.41
C ALA A 40 3.79 17.03 17.00
N MET A 41 4.56 16.31 16.19
CA MET A 41 4.20 14.98 15.67
C MET A 41 4.94 13.85 16.40
N LEU A 42 6.11 14.13 16.97
CA LEU A 42 7.03 13.09 17.46
C LEU A 42 6.37 12.11 18.44
N ASP A 43 5.70 12.59 19.48
CA ASP A 43 5.10 11.71 20.50
C ASP A 43 4.01 10.81 19.91
N ARG A 44 3.20 11.34 18.99
CA ARG A 44 2.18 10.56 18.28
C ARG A 44 2.80 9.51 17.39
N ALA A 45 3.86 9.87 16.66
CA ALA A 45 4.57 8.95 15.78
C ALA A 45 5.25 7.81 16.55
N VAL A 46 5.90 8.13 17.67
CA VAL A 46 6.53 7.13 18.57
C VAL A 46 5.49 6.16 19.12
N TRP A 47 4.32 6.68 19.54
CA TRP A 47 3.25 5.82 20.02
C TRP A 47 2.69 4.92 18.91
N GLU A 48 2.48 5.45 17.71
CA GLU A 48 1.93 4.72 16.56
C GLU A 48 2.86 3.59 16.13
N LEU A 49 4.16 3.89 16.00
CA LEU A 49 5.16 3.01 15.40
C LEU A 49 5.95 2.20 16.45
N ALA A 50 5.37 1.98 17.63
CA ALA A 50 6.04 1.28 18.73
C ALA A 50 6.44 -0.18 18.40
N SER A 51 5.84 -0.80 17.38
CA SER A 51 6.16 -2.15 16.90
C SER A 51 7.39 -2.22 15.98
N MET A 52 8.01 -1.09 15.64
CA MET A 52 9.08 -1.02 14.63
C MET A 52 10.28 -1.93 14.95
N GLN A 53 10.74 -2.00 16.20
CA GLN A 53 11.84 -2.92 16.54
C GLN A 53 11.43 -4.39 16.40
N SER A 54 10.19 -4.74 16.71
CA SER A 54 9.67 -6.11 16.53
C SER A 54 9.55 -6.47 15.04
N MET A 55 9.25 -5.51 14.17
CA MET A 55 9.29 -5.69 12.71
C MET A 55 10.70 -5.99 12.22
N ILE A 56 11.70 -5.23 12.67
CA ILE A 56 13.11 -5.47 12.33
C ILE A 56 13.53 -6.88 12.77
N ASP A 57 13.32 -7.22 14.04
CA ASP A 57 13.73 -8.52 14.59
C ASP A 57 13.00 -9.68 13.85
N SER A 58 11.75 -9.49 13.43
CA SER A 58 10.99 -10.47 12.64
C SER A 58 11.51 -10.62 11.21
N ALA A 59 11.81 -9.50 10.54
CA ALA A 59 12.37 -9.50 9.19
C ALA A 59 13.74 -10.20 9.16
N GLU A 60 14.60 -9.91 10.14
CA GLU A 60 15.91 -10.54 10.26
C GLU A 60 15.84 -12.05 10.48
N ALA A 61 14.88 -12.49 11.31
CA ALA A 61 14.65 -13.90 11.57
C ALA A 61 14.18 -14.67 10.32
N LEU A 62 13.41 -14.02 9.45
CA LEU A 62 12.92 -14.59 8.20
C LEU A 62 14.04 -14.70 7.16
N TYR A 63 14.59 -13.56 6.70
CA TYR A 63 15.41 -13.52 5.49
C TYR A 63 16.86 -13.05 5.70
N GLY A 64 17.35 -13.10 6.94
CA GLY A 64 18.75 -12.86 7.28
C GLY A 64 19.02 -11.45 7.77
N PRO A 65 20.28 -11.11 8.13
CA PRO A 65 20.59 -9.87 8.86
C PRO A 65 20.29 -8.58 8.10
N TYR A 66 19.87 -7.54 8.82
CA TYR A 66 19.64 -6.21 8.26
C TYR A 66 20.97 -5.57 7.82
N ALA A 67 21.14 -5.35 6.52
CA ALA A 67 22.43 -4.99 5.91
C ALA A 67 22.85 -3.51 6.08
N TRP A 68 21.99 -2.66 6.64
CA TRP A 68 22.14 -1.19 6.59
C TRP A 68 22.48 -0.58 7.95
N GLY A 69 22.63 -1.40 8.99
CA GLY A 69 23.03 -1.01 10.34
C GLY A 69 21.91 -0.40 11.20
N ARG A 70 21.28 0.67 10.72
CA ARG A 70 20.23 1.41 11.43
C ARG A 70 19.00 1.61 10.54
N TYR A 71 17.81 1.46 11.10
CA TYR A 71 16.53 1.71 10.42
C TYR A 71 15.78 2.82 11.15
N ASP A 72 15.85 4.05 10.64
CA ASP A 72 15.04 5.16 11.13
C ASP A 72 13.88 5.47 10.16
N VAL A 73 12.82 6.07 10.68
CA VAL A 73 11.69 6.60 9.91
C VAL A 73 11.60 8.11 10.13
N VAL A 74 11.41 8.89 9.07
CA VAL A 74 11.05 10.32 9.18
C VAL A 74 9.61 10.53 8.77
N ILE A 75 8.80 11.07 9.68
CA ILE A 75 7.44 11.50 9.37
C ILE A 75 7.51 12.86 8.69
N LEU A 76 7.16 12.89 7.40
CA LEU A 76 7.19 14.10 6.59
C LEU A 76 5.95 14.97 6.82
N PRO A 77 5.97 16.23 6.33
CA PRO A 77 4.79 17.06 6.30
C PRO A 77 3.65 16.44 5.48
N PRO A 78 2.38 16.86 5.71
CA PRO A 78 1.22 16.30 5.03
C PRO A 78 1.22 16.39 3.49
N SER A 79 2.08 17.23 2.91
CA SER A 79 2.24 17.40 1.46
C SER A 79 2.92 16.22 0.76
N PHE A 80 3.54 15.29 1.50
CA PHE A 80 4.22 14.13 0.93
C PHE A 80 3.28 13.30 0.04
N PRO A 81 3.63 13.05 -1.24
CA PRO A 81 2.69 12.53 -2.23
C PRO A 81 2.48 11.01 -2.17
N PHE A 82 3.33 10.28 -1.47
CA PHE A 82 3.33 8.82 -1.41
C PHE A 82 2.91 8.28 -0.04
N GLY A 83 2.84 6.94 0.08
CA GLY A 83 2.74 6.27 1.37
C GLY A 83 4.05 6.41 2.14
N GLY A 84 5.09 5.73 1.66
CA GLY A 84 6.45 5.91 2.11
C GLY A 84 7.43 5.93 0.94
N MET A 85 8.70 5.95 1.28
CA MET A 85 9.83 5.73 0.37
C MET A 85 10.93 5.04 1.17
N GLU A 86 11.46 3.97 0.61
CA GLU A 86 12.33 2.99 1.27
C GLU A 86 13.80 3.46 1.39
N ASN A 87 14.04 4.77 1.47
CA ASN A 87 15.38 5.34 1.45
C ASN A 87 16.27 4.68 2.53
N PRO A 88 17.40 4.04 2.15
CA PRO A 88 18.14 3.19 3.07
C PRO A 88 18.56 3.94 4.32
N ARG A 89 18.27 3.34 5.48
CA ARG A 89 18.49 3.86 6.84
C ARG A 89 17.56 4.99 7.29
N LEU A 90 16.78 5.60 6.40
CA LEU A 90 15.87 6.69 6.73
C LEU A 90 14.61 6.66 5.84
N THR A 91 13.70 5.74 6.13
CA THR A 91 12.41 5.64 5.45
C THR A 91 11.64 6.95 5.57
N PHE A 92 11.18 7.51 4.45
CA PHE A 92 10.26 8.64 4.47
C PHE A 92 8.84 8.09 4.61
N ALA A 93 8.02 8.67 5.49
CA ALA A 93 6.65 8.21 5.69
C ALA A 93 5.66 9.39 5.76
N THR A 94 4.48 9.17 5.17
CA THR A 94 3.34 10.08 5.26
C THR A 94 2.82 10.19 6.70
N PRO A 95 2.38 11.37 7.15
CA PRO A 95 1.72 11.49 8.46
C PRO A 95 0.32 10.87 8.47
N THR A 96 -0.22 10.49 7.29
CA THR A 96 -1.55 9.87 7.19
C THR A 96 -1.65 8.47 7.80
N ILE A 97 -0.52 7.82 8.11
CA ILE A 97 -0.49 6.54 8.85
C ILE A 97 -0.61 6.71 10.37
N ILE A 98 -0.51 7.93 10.88
CA ILE A 98 -0.63 8.22 12.32
C ILE A 98 -2.11 8.31 12.70
N ALA A 99 -2.78 7.16 12.67
CA ALA A 99 -4.22 7.02 12.84
C ALA A 99 -4.67 7.09 14.32
N GLY A 100 -3.76 6.83 15.27
CA GLY A 100 -4.04 6.79 16.70
C GLY A 100 -4.49 5.42 17.20
N ASP A 101 -4.39 4.38 16.38
CA ASP A 101 -4.81 3.00 16.71
C ASP A 101 -3.85 1.93 16.18
N ARG A 102 -2.74 2.33 15.53
CA ARG A 102 -1.74 1.44 14.91
C ARG A 102 -2.28 0.60 13.75
N SER A 103 -3.45 0.94 13.21
CA SER A 103 -4.07 0.14 12.15
C SER A 103 -3.36 0.24 10.80
N LEU A 104 -2.55 1.29 10.58
CA LEU A 104 -1.89 1.58 9.31
C LEU A 104 -0.37 1.30 9.33
N VAL A 105 0.13 0.63 10.36
CA VAL A 105 1.58 0.36 10.54
C VAL A 105 2.13 -0.70 9.58
N ALA A 106 1.26 -1.38 8.82
CA ALA A 106 1.67 -2.29 7.75
C ALA A 106 2.57 -1.59 6.72
N LEU A 107 2.34 -0.29 6.48
CA LEU A 107 3.22 0.53 5.66
C LEU A 107 4.67 0.50 6.18
N ILE A 108 4.92 0.58 7.48
CA ILE A 108 6.31 0.52 7.99
C ILE A 108 6.93 -0.86 7.79
N ALA A 109 6.13 -1.94 7.87
CA ALA A 109 6.62 -3.27 7.52
C ALA A 109 6.96 -3.39 6.02
N HIS A 110 6.20 -2.72 5.15
CA HIS A 110 6.46 -2.61 3.71
C HIS A 110 7.81 -1.91 3.46
N GLU A 111 7.98 -0.69 3.98
CA GLU A 111 9.22 0.08 3.81
C GLU A 111 10.44 -0.63 4.42
N LEU A 112 10.24 -1.39 5.51
CA LEU A 112 11.28 -2.24 6.08
C LEU A 112 11.61 -3.41 5.16
N ALA A 113 10.62 -4.11 4.59
CA ALA A 113 10.81 -5.25 3.71
C ALA A 113 11.63 -4.88 2.46
N HIS A 114 11.47 -3.66 1.95
CA HIS A 114 12.30 -3.12 0.87
C HIS A 114 13.82 -3.14 1.16
N SER A 115 14.21 -3.17 2.44
CA SER A 115 15.61 -3.33 2.84
C SER A 115 16.24 -4.64 2.34
N TRP A 116 15.42 -5.60 1.88
CA TRP A 116 15.81 -6.80 1.13
C TRP A 116 15.36 -6.71 -0.34
N SER A 117 14.07 -6.45 -0.60
CA SER A 117 13.50 -6.41 -1.96
C SER A 117 13.40 -4.98 -2.51
N GLY A 118 14.34 -4.59 -3.36
CA GLY A 118 14.47 -3.23 -3.87
C GLY A 118 15.81 -2.61 -3.48
N ASN A 119 16.12 -2.52 -2.18
CA ASN A 119 17.38 -1.92 -1.75
C ASN A 119 18.57 -2.88 -1.87
N LEU A 120 18.36 -4.15 -1.53
CA LEU A 120 19.43 -5.15 -1.49
C LEU A 120 19.53 -5.91 -2.81
N VAL A 121 18.38 -6.31 -3.34
CA VAL A 121 18.25 -6.87 -4.68
C VAL A 121 17.30 -5.94 -5.43
N THR A 122 17.85 -5.14 -6.33
CA THR A 122 17.11 -4.07 -7.02
C THR A 122 16.70 -4.51 -8.40
N ASN A 123 15.49 -4.19 -8.84
CA ASN A 123 15.11 -4.29 -10.25
C ASN A 123 16.14 -3.60 -11.16
N GLU A 124 16.50 -4.25 -12.27
CA GLU A 124 17.47 -3.69 -13.23
C GLU A 124 16.86 -2.56 -14.05
N THR A 125 15.58 -2.72 -14.42
CA THR A 125 14.80 -1.71 -15.14
C THR A 125 13.43 -1.55 -14.51
N TRP A 126 12.72 -0.46 -14.83
CA TRP A 126 11.35 -0.25 -14.35
C TRP A 126 10.35 -1.26 -14.94
N ASN A 127 10.68 -1.96 -16.02
CA ASN A 127 9.84 -3.06 -16.52
C ASN A 127 9.84 -4.26 -15.54
N ASP A 128 10.86 -4.38 -14.70
CA ASP A 128 11.02 -5.42 -13.69
C ASP A 128 10.52 -4.99 -12.29
N PHE A 129 9.73 -3.91 -12.21
CA PHE A 129 9.34 -3.28 -10.94
C PHE A 129 8.62 -4.23 -9.96
N TRP A 130 7.90 -5.22 -10.48
CA TRP A 130 7.26 -6.26 -9.67
C TRP A 130 8.24 -7.07 -8.80
N LEU A 131 9.53 -7.16 -9.18
CA LEU A 131 10.57 -7.83 -8.36
C LEU A 131 10.87 -7.07 -7.08
N ASN A 132 10.66 -5.75 -7.07
CA ASN A 132 10.71 -4.98 -5.84
C ASN A 132 9.38 -5.16 -5.11
N GLU A 133 8.29 -4.69 -5.71
CA GLU A 133 7.02 -4.52 -5.00
C GLU A 133 6.36 -5.84 -4.62
N GLY A 134 6.26 -6.79 -5.55
CA GLY A 134 5.65 -8.09 -5.29
C GLY A 134 6.35 -8.84 -4.15
N PHE A 135 7.70 -8.80 -4.15
CA PHE A 135 8.49 -9.36 -3.05
C PHE A 135 8.31 -8.59 -1.74
N THR A 136 8.26 -7.26 -1.81
CA THR A 136 8.05 -6.41 -0.64
C THR A 136 6.69 -6.67 -0.01
N VAL A 137 5.58 -6.69 -0.78
CA VAL A 137 4.25 -6.94 -0.20
C VAL A 137 4.14 -8.38 0.31
N TYR A 138 4.78 -9.35 -0.36
CA TYR A 138 4.89 -10.71 0.18
C TYR A 138 5.62 -10.72 1.54
N PHE A 139 6.77 -10.06 1.63
CA PHE A 139 7.57 -10.03 2.85
C PHE A 139 6.91 -9.21 3.97
N GLU A 140 6.26 -8.10 3.64
CA GLU A 140 5.41 -7.30 4.52
C GLU A 140 4.38 -8.21 5.21
N GLN A 141 3.64 -9.01 4.44
CA GLN A 141 2.66 -9.93 5.02
C GLN A 141 3.31 -10.93 5.98
N ARG A 142 4.50 -11.44 5.65
CA ARG A 142 5.23 -12.37 6.53
C ARG A 142 5.67 -11.72 7.84
N ILE A 143 6.07 -10.44 7.81
CA ILE A 143 6.38 -9.66 9.02
C ILE A 143 5.09 -9.42 9.82
N MET A 144 4.03 -8.97 9.17
CA MET A 144 2.76 -8.65 9.83
C MET A 144 2.10 -9.90 10.42
N GLU A 145 2.24 -11.07 9.80
CA GLU A 145 1.76 -12.34 10.34
C GLU A 145 2.46 -12.70 11.65
N LYS A 146 3.77 -12.44 11.76
CA LYS A 146 4.54 -12.70 12.99
C LYS A 146 4.12 -11.81 14.16
N ILE A 147 3.70 -10.58 13.87
CA ILE A 147 3.40 -9.59 14.90
C ILE A 147 1.92 -9.59 15.28
N PHE A 148 1.04 -9.65 14.28
CA PHE A 148 -0.41 -9.47 14.44
C PHE A 148 -1.21 -10.76 14.19
N GLY A 149 -0.56 -11.83 13.71
CA GLY A 149 -1.16 -13.14 13.52
C GLY A 149 -1.84 -13.34 12.16
N THR A 150 -2.18 -14.60 11.88
CA THR A 150 -2.72 -15.05 10.58
C THR A 150 -4.06 -14.38 10.23
N SER A 151 -4.95 -14.19 11.21
CA SER A 151 -6.26 -13.53 10.98
C SER A 151 -6.10 -12.10 10.42
N TYR A 152 -5.11 -11.35 10.92
CA TYR A 152 -4.82 -9.99 10.44
C TYR A 152 -4.37 -10.00 8.97
N VAL A 153 -3.41 -10.86 8.61
CA VAL A 153 -2.89 -10.93 7.24
C VAL A 153 -3.90 -11.53 6.26
N GLN A 154 -4.82 -12.38 6.72
CA GLN A 154 -5.95 -12.83 5.91
C GLN A 154 -6.88 -11.67 5.54
N MET A 155 -7.15 -10.73 6.46
CA MET A 155 -7.91 -9.52 6.13
C MET A 155 -7.16 -8.65 5.10
N LEU A 156 -5.85 -8.44 5.30
CA LEU A 156 -5.02 -7.71 4.33
C LEU A 156 -5.04 -8.37 2.95
N THR A 157 -4.91 -9.70 2.90
CA THR A 157 -4.90 -10.46 1.64
C THR A 157 -6.24 -10.34 0.91
N LYS A 158 -7.37 -10.39 1.63
CA LYS A 158 -8.72 -10.23 1.03
C LYS A 158 -8.98 -8.80 0.57
N LEU A 159 -8.46 -7.79 1.27
CA LEU A 159 -8.50 -6.39 0.81
C LEU A 159 -7.62 -6.17 -0.43
N GLY A 160 -6.38 -6.67 -0.41
CA GLY A 160 -5.43 -6.55 -1.53
C GLY A 160 -5.90 -7.27 -2.79
N MET A 161 -6.56 -8.44 -2.66
CA MET A 161 -7.22 -9.08 -3.82
C MET A 161 -8.31 -8.19 -4.42
N GLY A 162 -9.18 -7.61 -3.59
CA GLY A 162 -10.23 -6.72 -4.08
C GLY A 162 -9.68 -5.47 -4.76
N ASP A 163 -8.57 -4.91 -4.25
CA ASP A 163 -7.89 -3.76 -4.87
C ASP A 163 -7.28 -4.16 -6.23
N LEU A 164 -6.63 -5.33 -6.31
CA LEU A 164 -6.11 -5.86 -7.58
C LEU A 164 -7.20 -6.12 -8.62
N GLU A 165 -8.30 -6.77 -8.23
CA GLU A 165 -9.45 -7.04 -9.10
C GLU A 165 -10.03 -5.73 -9.65
N GLN A 166 -10.20 -4.71 -8.81
CA GLN A 166 -10.68 -3.39 -9.23
C GLN A 166 -9.70 -2.71 -10.20
N THR A 167 -8.41 -2.76 -9.93
CA THR A 167 -7.38 -2.17 -10.80
C THR A 167 -7.35 -2.87 -12.16
N ILE A 168 -7.41 -4.20 -12.19
CA ILE A 168 -7.48 -4.97 -13.44
C ILE A 168 -8.77 -4.65 -14.22
N GLU A 169 -9.92 -4.58 -13.56
CA GLU A 169 -11.18 -4.22 -14.21
C GLU A 169 -11.10 -2.83 -14.86
N SER A 170 -10.53 -1.84 -14.15
CA SER A 170 -10.34 -0.48 -14.68
C SER A 170 -9.44 -0.48 -15.92
N LEU A 171 -8.25 -1.09 -15.83
CA LEU A 171 -7.29 -1.15 -16.94
C LEU A 171 -7.87 -1.84 -18.16
N LEU A 172 -8.58 -2.96 -17.97
CA LEU A 172 -9.26 -3.65 -19.08
C LEU A 172 -10.35 -2.79 -19.71
N SER A 173 -11.13 -2.07 -18.90
CA SER A 173 -12.17 -1.16 -19.41
C SER A 173 -11.62 0.02 -20.22
N GLU A 174 -10.37 0.41 -19.93
CA GLU A 174 -9.62 1.46 -20.65
C GLU A 174 -8.87 0.93 -21.88
N GLY A 175 -8.90 -0.38 -22.15
CA GLY A 175 -8.14 -1.01 -23.23
C GLY A 175 -6.64 -1.14 -22.95
N LYS A 176 -6.23 -1.05 -21.68
CA LYS A 176 -4.85 -1.13 -21.19
C LYS A 176 -4.49 -2.54 -20.70
N GLU A 177 -4.81 -3.56 -21.50
CA GLU A 177 -4.57 -4.96 -21.12
C GLU A 177 -3.08 -5.25 -20.85
N ASN A 178 -2.18 -4.61 -21.59
CA ASN A 178 -0.73 -4.73 -21.40
C ASN A 178 -0.26 -4.26 -20.02
N ASP A 179 -0.95 -3.29 -19.42
CA ASP A 179 -0.58 -2.75 -18.10
C ASP A 179 -0.98 -3.70 -16.95
N THR A 180 -1.67 -4.80 -17.26
CA THR A 180 -2.01 -5.87 -16.30
C THR A 180 -0.93 -6.95 -16.19
N HIS A 181 0.16 -6.84 -16.95
CA HIS A 181 1.29 -7.79 -16.92
C HIS A 181 2.23 -7.44 -15.75
N LEU A 182 2.93 -8.43 -15.18
CA LEU A 182 3.96 -8.12 -14.16
C LEU A 182 5.22 -7.54 -14.81
N PHE A 183 5.63 -8.13 -15.93
CA PHE A 183 6.69 -7.56 -16.75
C PHE A 183 6.08 -6.48 -17.65
N LEU A 184 6.34 -5.22 -17.31
CA LEU A 184 5.76 -4.07 -18.00
C LEU A 184 6.49 -3.76 -19.30
N ASN A 185 5.88 -2.90 -20.11
CA ASN A 185 6.53 -2.24 -21.24
C ASN A 185 6.33 -0.73 -21.15
N LEU A 186 7.30 -0.06 -20.52
CA LEU A 186 7.27 1.39 -20.28
C LEU A 186 7.95 2.22 -21.38
N ASP A 187 8.18 1.65 -22.57
CA ASP A 187 8.77 2.39 -23.68
C ASP A 187 7.92 3.63 -24.03
N ASN A 188 8.54 4.82 -23.93
CA ASN A 188 7.89 6.13 -24.13
C ASN A 188 6.76 6.47 -23.15
N GLN A 189 6.72 5.82 -21.98
CA GLN A 189 5.76 6.10 -20.91
C GLN A 189 6.47 6.75 -19.72
N ASP A 190 5.72 7.47 -18.88
CA ASP A 190 6.22 7.88 -17.57
C ASP A 190 6.24 6.63 -16.66
N PRO A 191 7.38 6.27 -16.04
CA PRO A 191 7.42 5.13 -15.12
C PRO A 191 6.41 5.23 -13.96
N ASP A 192 6.00 6.45 -13.58
CA ASP A 192 4.93 6.66 -12.59
C ASP A 192 3.60 6.01 -13.01
N ASP A 193 3.33 5.87 -14.31
CA ASP A 193 2.10 5.27 -14.83
C ASP A 193 2.09 3.73 -14.64
N GLY A 194 3.27 3.11 -14.50
CA GLY A 194 3.42 1.67 -14.23
C GLY A 194 3.24 1.28 -12.76
N LEU A 195 3.12 2.26 -11.85
CA LEU A 195 3.01 2.06 -10.41
C LEU A 195 1.54 1.76 -9.99
N THR A 196 0.99 0.66 -10.49
CA THR A 196 -0.37 0.20 -10.17
C THR A 196 -0.34 -1.01 -9.23
N ASP A 197 -1.49 -1.38 -8.64
CA ASP A 197 -1.62 -2.57 -7.77
C ASP A 197 -1.17 -3.87 -8.44
N VAL A 198 -1.00 -3.90 -9.77
CA VAL A 198 -0.49 -5.06 -10.51
C VAL A 198 0.93 -5.44 -10.03
N ALA A 199 1.86 -4.50 -9.98
CA ALA A 199 3.24 -4.80 -9.55
C ALA A 199 3.31 -5.29 -8.09
N TYR A 200 2.43 -4.77 -7.24
CA TYR A 200 2.36 -5.04 -5.81
C TYR A 200 1.61 -6.35 -5.53
N GLU A 201 0.31 -6.38 -5.85
CA GLU A 201 -0.60 -7.44 -5.46
C GLU A 201 -0.52 -8.66 -6.39
N LYS A 202 -0.49 -8.47 -7.72
CA LYS A 202 -0.32 -9.62 -8.63
C LYS A 202 1.07 -10.24 -8.45
N GLY A 203 2.10 -9.41 -8.21
CA GLY A 203 3.45 -9.86 -7.89
C GLY A 203 3.49 -10.67 -6.58
N ARG A 204 2.82 -10.20 -5.53
CA ARG A 204 2.68 -10.94 -4.28
C ARG A 204 1.92 -12.25 -4.45
N PHE A 205 0.79 -12.25 -5.17
CA PHE A 205 0.01 -13.46 -5.39
C PHE A 205 0.79 -14.49 -6.19
N PHE A 206 1.62 -14.07 -7.15
CA PHE A 206 2.54 -14.97 -7.82
C PHE A 206 3.49 -15.68 -6.83
N LEU A 207 4.07 -14.93 -5.89
CA LEU A 207 4.93 -15.52 -4.85
C LEU A 207 4.14 -16.43 -3.89
N GLN A 208 2.88 -16.12 -3.58
CA GLN A 208 2.01 -17.01 -2.82
C GLN A 208 1.62 -18.28 -3.58
N THR A 209 1.48 -18.21 -4.91
CA THR A 209 1.32 -19.40 -5.77
C THR A 209 2.54 -20.29 -5.65
N ILE A 210 3.75 -19.72 -5.76
CA ILE A 210 5.00 -20.47 -5.57
C ILE A 210 5.04 -21.11 -4.17
N GLU A 211 4.73 -20.34 -3.12
CA GLU A 211 4.66 -20.85 -1.74
C GLU A 211 3.69 -22.03 -1.61
N SER A 212 2.50 -21.92 -2.23
CA SER A 212 1.45 -22.93 -2.16
C SER A 212 1.84 -24.23 -2.86
N VAL A 213 2.58 -24.13 -3.96
CA VAL A 213 3.08 -25.30 -4.72
C VAL A 213 4.23 -25.98 -4.00
N VAL A 214 5.25 -25.23 -3.58
CA VAL A 214 6.50 -25.82 -3.04
C VAL A 214 6.49 -26.06 -1.54
N GLY A 215 5.55 -25.42 -0.83
CA GLY A 215 5.48 -25.36 0.62
C GLY A 215 6.36 -24.25 1.22
N ARG A 216 5.79 -23.52 2.19
CA ARG A 216 6.45 -22.39 2.88
C ARG A 216 7.88 -22.66 3.39
N PRO A 217 8.21 -23.80 4.04
CA PRO A 217 9.57 -24.01 4.54
C PRO A 217 10.64 -24.03 3.43
N ARG A 218 10.31 -24.58 2.26
CA ARG A 218 11.20 -24.57 1.09
C ARG A 218 11.29 -23.17 0.50
N PHE A 219 10.17 -22.48 0.41
CA PHE A 219 10.15 -21.11 -0.11
C PHE A 219 10.92 -20.13 0.78
N ASP A 220 10.79 -20.22 2.10
CA ASP A 220 11.59 -19.43 3.06
C ASP A 220 13.10 -19.66 2.89
N THR A 221 13.48 -20.93 2.72
CA THR A 221 14.88 -21.31 2.47
C THR A 221 15.38 -20.70 1.16
N PHE A 222 14.56 -20.76 0.10
CA PHE A 222 14.86 -20.14 -1.19
C PHE A 222 15.00 -18.62 -1.09
N LEU A 223 14.05 -17.91 -0.47
CA LEU A 223 14.09 -16.45 -0.35
C LEU A 223 15.30 -15.96 0.45
N LYS A 224 15.62 -16.64 1.56
CA LYS A 224 16.83 -16.34 2.33
C LYS A 224 18.10 -16.52 1.49
N LYS A 225 18.17 -17.58 0.69
CA LYS A 225 19.28 -17.83 -0.24
C LYS A 225 19.34 -16.75 -1.34
N TYR A 226 18.20 -16.45 -1.96
CA TYR A 226 18.05 -15.43 -3.01
C TYR A 226 18.59 -14.07 -2.56
N PHE A 227 18.14 -13.55 -1.42
CA PHE A 227 18.62 -12.25 -0.92
C PHE A 227 20.10 -12.28 -0.51
N THR A 228 20.59 -13.42 -0.01
CA THR A 228 22.00 -13.56 0.39
C THR A 228 22.94 -13.57 -0.83
N GLU A 229 22.61 -14.33 -1.88
CA GLU A 229 23.47 -14.50 -3.05
C GLU A 229 23.42 -13.33 -4.04
N ASN A 230 22.28 -12.62 -4.06
CA ASN A 230 22.05 -11.48 -4.95
C ASN A 230 22.25 -10.12 -4.25
N LYS A 231 22.80 -10.12 -3.04
CA LYS A 231 23.07 -8.93 -2.24
C LYS A 231 23.86 -7.87 -3.04
N PHE A 232 23.31 -6.66 -3.11
CA PHE A 232 23.86 -5.50 -3.82
C PHE A 232 24.03 -5.71 -5.34
N LYS A 233 23.15 -6.49 -5.96
CA LYS A 233 23.14 -6.72 -7.41
C LYS A 233 21.79 -6.35 -8.02
N PRO A 234 21.77 -5.83 -9.26
CA PRO A 234 20.54 -5.69 -10.00
C PRO A 234 19.99 -7.08 -10.38
N MET A 235 18.67 -7.21 -10.47
CA MET A 235 17.95 -8.38 -10.91
C MET A 235 16.94 -8.00 -11.98
N ASN A 236 16.83 -8.81 -13.03
CA ASN A 236 15.76 -8.70 -14.01
C ASN A 236 14.90 -9.97 -14.00
N THR A 237 13.76 -9.90 -14.66
CA THR A 237 12.73 -10.94 -14.67
C THR A 237 13.29 -12.27 -15.19
N GLU A 238 14.04 -12.25 -16.30
CA GLU A 238 14.63 -13.45 -16.90
C GLU A 238 15.65 -14.13 -15.98
N ARG A 239 16.52 -13.36 -15.33
CA ARG A 239 17.48 -13.88 -14.34
C ARG A 239 16.78 -14.44 -13.12
N PHE A 240 15.70 -13.79 -12.67
CA PHE A 240 14.90 -14.31 -11.56
C PHE A 240 14.26 -15.66 -11.94
N ILE A 241 13.65 -15.78 -13.12
CA ILE A 241 13.04 -17.03 -13.61
C ILE A 241 14.09 -18.15 -13.68
N ALA A 242 15.28 -17.86 -14.22
CA ALA A 242 16.39 -18.82 -14.26
C ALA A 242 16.78 -19.26 -12.84
N TYR A 243 16.99 -18.29 -11.93
CA TYR A 243 17.34 -18.57 -10.53
C TYR A 243 16.26 -19.42 -9.82
N LEU A 244 14.98 -19.11 -10.03
CA LEU A 244 13.84 -19.84 -9.48
C LEU A 244 13.83 -21.30 -9.94
N ASN A 245 14.03 -21.54 -11.24
CA ASN A 245 14.02 -22.88 -11.83
C ASN A 245 15.24 -23.72 -11.44
N GLU A 246 16.40 -23.09 -11.24
CA GLU A 246 17.63 -23.75 -10.82
C GLU A 246 17.64 -24.09 -9.32
N ASN A 247 17.05 -23.23 -8.48
CA ASN A 247 17.23 -23.29 -7.02
C ASN A 247 16.01 -23.74 -6.22
N LEU A 248 14.81 -23.75 -6.82
CA LEU A 248 13.58 -24.13 -6.12
C LEU A 248 12.70 -25.08 -6.92
N LEU A 249 12.34 -24.69 -8.15
CA LEU A 249 11.45 -25.45 -9.01
C LEU A 249 12.25 -26.45 -9.85
N THR A 250 12.99 -27.36 -9.23
CA THR A 250 13.74 -28.39 -9.99
C THR A 250 12.85 -29.51 -10.51
N ASP A 251 11.69 -29.70 -9.88
CA ASP A 251 10.67 -30.65 -10.30
C ASP A 251 9.81 -30.08 -11.45
N VAL A 252 9.53 -30.93 -12.44
CA VAL A 252 8.81 -30.52 -13.67
C VAL A 252 7.33 -30.24 -13.39
N GLN A 253 6.71 -30.98 -12.46
CA GLN A 253 5.32 -30.77 -12.10
C GLN A 253 5.18 -29.46 -11.32
N GLU A 254 6.07 -29.19 -10.37
CA GLU A 254 6.08 -27.90 -9.65
C GLU A 254 6.19 -26.71 -10.59
N ARG A 255 7.05 -26.77 -11.62
CA ARG A 255 7.14 -25.72 -12.66
C ARG A 255 5.82 -25.55 -13.41
N ALA A 256 5.19 -26.66 -13.79
CA ALA A 256 3.93 -26.65 -14.51
C ALA A 256 2.79 -26.07 -13.66
N ASP A 257 2.78 -26.37 -12.35
CA ASP A 257 1.76 -25.90 -11.41
C ASP A 257 1.92 -24.41 -11.06
N VAL A 258 3.15 -23.90 -11.01
CA VAL A 258 3.41 -22.47 -10.76
C VAL A 258 2.96 -21.58 -11.92
N LYS A 259 3.08 -22.06 -13.18
CA LYS A 259 2.72 -21.30 -14.40
C LYS A 259 3.38 -19.92 -14.50
N ALA A 260 4.69 -19.82 -14.23
CA ALA A 260 5.41 -18.55 -14.16
C ALA A 260 5.22 -17.63 -15.39
N THR A 261 5.16 -18.21 -16.60
CA THR A 261 4.93 -17.44 -17.83
C THR A 261 3.56 -16.76 -17.84
N GLU A 262 2.51 -17.46 -17.40
CA GLU A 262 1.14 -16.90 -17.33
C GLU A 262 1.06 -15.78 -16.29
N TRP A 263 1.73 -15.93 -15.15
CA TRP A 263 1.81 -14.87 -14.13
C TRP A 263 2.54 -13.62 -14.62
N ILE A 264 3.68 -13.81 -15.27
CA ILE A 264 4.59 -12.69 -15.56
C ILE A 264 4.17 -11.95 -16.83
N TYR A 265 3.86 -12.70 -17.89
CA TYR A 265 3.60 -12.18 -19.23
C TYR A 265 2.16 -12.37 -19.69
N GLY A 266 1.27 -12.91 -18.86
CA GLY A 266 -0.16 -13.00 -19.16
C GLY A 266 -0.93 -11.81 -18.56
N PRO A 267 -2.04 -11.41 -19.20
CA PRO A 267 -2.93 -10.39 -18.66
C PRO A 267 -3.78 -10.93 -17.51
N GLY A 268 -4.37 -10.02 -16.72
CA GLY A 268 -5.32 -10.37 -15.66
C GLY A 268 -4.71 -11.21 -14.52
N ILE A 269 -5.54 -11.98 -13.81
CA ILE A 269 -5.11 -12.88 -12.74
C ILE A 269 -5.19 -14.32 -13.26
N PRO A 270 -4.10 -15.13 -13.21
CA PRO A 270 -4.16 -16.53 -13.61
C PRO A 270 -5.14 -17.37 -12.78
N ASP A 271 -5.67 -18.42 -13.40
CA ASP A 271 -6.68 -19.31 -12.79
C ASP A 271 -6.15 -20.14 -11.60
N ASN A 272 -4.83 -20.28 -11.46
CA ASN A 272 -4.16 -20.96 -10.37
C ASN A 272 -3.84 -20.03 -9.17
N ALA A 273 -4.34 -18.80 -9.17
CA ALA A 273 -4.20 -17.90 -8.02
C ALA A 273 -4.78 -18.53 -6.74
N PRO A 274 -4.08 -18.43 -5.58
CA PRO A 274 -4.55 -19.01 -4.34
C PRO A 274 -5.91 -18.42 -3.92
N GLU A 275 -6.80 -19.27 -3.41
CA GLU A 275 -8.06 -18.82 -2.85
C GLU A 275 -7.84 -17.93 -1.63
N VAL A 276 -8.51 -16.79 -1.62
CA VAL A 276 -8.37 -15.79 -0.56
C VAL A 276 -9.53 -15.88 0.43
N ASN A 277 -9.20 -16.18 1.68
CA ASN A 277 -10.18 -16.44 2.74
C ASN A 277 -9.90 -15.59 3.98
N SER A 278 -10.96 -15.06 4.63
CA SER A 278 -10.85 -14.34 5.90
C SER A 278 -12.13 -14.44 6.71
N ALA A 279 -12.12 -15.26 7.76
CA ALA A 279 -13.26 -15.44 8.67
C ALA A 279 -13.70 -14.11 9.33
N GLU A 280 -12.75 -13.20 9.58
CA GLU A 280 -13.04 -11.87 10.13
C GLU A 280 -13.85 -10.99 9.16
N LEU A 281 -13.62 -11.13 7.86
CA LEU A 281 -14.35 -10.37 6.85
C LEU A 281 -15.65 -11.06 6.41
N ASP A 282 -15.77 -12.37 6.57
CA ASP A 282 -17.02 -13.09 6.25
C ASP A 282 -18.21 -12.61 7.11
N ARG A 283 -17.97 -12.25 8.39
CA ARG A 283 -19.00 -11.61 9.23
C ARG A 283 -19.36 -10.20 8.75
N VAL A 284 -18.40 -9.47 8.19
CA VAL A 284 -18.63 -8.13 7.61
C VAL A 284 -19.43 -8.27 6.32
N GLU A 285 -19.09 -9.25 5.49
CA GLU A 285 -19.78 -9.57 4.24
C GLU A 285 -21.27 -9.85 4.47
N LEU A 286 -21.62 -10.59 5.51
CA LEU A 286 -23.00 -10.81 5.92
C LEU A 286 -23.73 -9.51 6.30
N ALA A 287 -23.05 -8.60 7.02
CA ALA A 287 -23.62 -7.30 7.39
C ALA A 287 -23.84 -6.41 6.16
N ILE A 288 -22.86 -6.35 5.24
CA ILE A 288 -22.94 -5.66 3.96
C ILE A 288 -24.14 -6.18 3.17
N ALA A 289 -24.26 -7.50 3.01
CA ALA A 289 -25.35 -8.12 2.25
C ALA A 289 -26.72 -7.76 2.85
N LYS A 290 -26.88 -7.84 4.18
CA LYS A 290 -28.14 -7.44 4.85
C LYS A 290 -28.45 -5.96 4.66
N PHE A 291 -27.45 -5.08 4.80
CA PHE A 291 -27.64 -3.63 4.68
C PHE A 291 -27.95 -3.20 3.24
N ASN A 292 -27.20 -3.72 2.26
CA ASN A 292 -27.44 -3.46 0.84
C ASN A 292 -28.86 -3.85 0.42
N ASN A 293 -29.41 -4.92 1.01
CA ASN A 293 -30.77 -5.43 0.76
C ASN A 293 -31.84 -4.88 1.72
N ASN A 294 -31.56 -3.83 2.49
CA ASN A 294 -32.51 -3.20 3.43
C ASN A 294 -33.07 -4.15 4.50
N ARG A 295 -32.31 -5.21 4.86
CA ARG A 295 -32.70 -6.22 5.87
C ARG A 295 -32.20 -5.90 7.27
N ILE A 296 -31.35 -4.89 7.42
CA ILE A 296 -30.83 -4.40 8.71
C ILE A 296 -30.59 -2.88 8.59
N LYS A 297 -30.78 -2.17 9.69
CA LYS A 297 -30.42 -0.75 9.80
C LYS A 297 -28.95 -0.61 10.22
N ALA A 298 -28.29 0.47 9.83
CA ALA A 298 -26.89 0.74 10.15
C ALA A 298 -26.63 0.62 11.66
N LYS A 299 -27.45 1.28 12.48
CA LYS A 299 -27.33 1.25 13.95
C LYS A 299 -27.46 -0.14 14.58
N ASP A 300 -28.03 -1.11 13.87
CA ASP A 300 -28.28 -2.46 14.36
C ASP A 300 -27.19 -3.45 13.88
N ILE A 301 -26.19 -2.99 13.12
CA ILE A 301 -25.04 -3.80 12.71
C ILE A 301 -24.12 -4.03 13.90
N GLY A 302 -23.78 -5.29 14.17
CA GLY A 302 -22.84 -5.66 15.23
C GLY A 302 -21.40 -5.37 14.84
N ILE A 303 -20.83 -4.30 15.39
CA ILE A 303 -19.47 -3.79 15.07
C ILE A 303 -18.41 -4.16 16.11
N THR A 304 -18.74 -5.06 17.04
CA THR A 304 -17.82 -5.42 18.13
C THR A 304 -16.54 -6.04 17.59
N GLY A 305 -15.41 -5.44 17.92
CA GLY A 305 -14.09 -5.86 17.47
C GLY A 305 -13.75 -5.46 16.03
N TYR A 306 -14.53 -4.58 15.40
CA TYR A 306 -14.17 -4.04 14.09
C TYR A 306 -12.91 -3.18 14.21
N THR A 307 -11.95 -3.49 13.36
CA THR A 307 -10.73 -2.70 13.13
C THR A 307 -10.89 -1.87 11.85
N THR A 308 -9.92 -1.03 11.53
CA THR A 308 -9.86 -0.31 10.24
C THR A 308 -10.10 -1.24 9.06
N HIS A 309 -9.48 -2.43 9.02
CA HIS A 309 -9.64 -3.38 7.93
C HIS A 309 -11.08 -3.87 7.74
N HIS A 310 -11.81 -4.07 8.85
CA HIS A 310 -13.23 -4.40 8.78
C HIS A 310 -14.04 -3.25 8.18
N TRP A 311 -13.71 -2.02 8.55
CA TRP A 311 -14.39 -0.83 8.03
C TRP A 311 -14.09 -0.57 6.57
N LEU A 312 -12.85 -0.76 6.13
CA LEU A 312 -12.50 -0.66 4.71
C LEU A 312 -13.27 -1.69 3.90
N TYR A 313 -13.29 -2.95 4.34
CA TYR A 313 -14.07 -3.99 3.67
C TYR A 313 -15.57 -3.67 3.66
N PHE A 314 -16.11 -3.21 4.80
CA PHE A 314 -17.50 -2.78 4.92
C PHE A 314 -17.84 -1.69 3.91
N LEU A 315 -17.09 -0.58 3.92
CA LEU A 315 -17.31 0.56 3.04
C LEU A 315 -17.17 0.18 1.57
N ARG A 316 -16.14 -0.57 1.19
CA ARG A 316 -15.91 -0.98 -0.21
C ARG A 316 -17.00 -1.91 -0.75
N GLY A 317 -17.64 -2.72 0.11
CA GLY A 317 -18.73 -3.61 -0.29
C GLY A 317 -20.13 -2.97 -0.30
N LEU A 318 -20.29 -1.73 0.15
CA LEU A 318 -21.59 -1.05 0.11
C LEU A 318 -22.06 -0.80 -1.33
N LYS A 319 -23.33 -1.09 -1.59
CA LYS A 319 -23.99 -0.92 -2.89
C LYS A 319 -25.38 -0.30 -2.72
N ASN A 320 -25.93 0.25 -3.80
CA ASN A 320 -27.27 0.83 -3.83
C ASN A 320 -27.48 1.92 -2.75
N LEU A 321 -26.46 2.77 -2.57
CA LEU A 321 -26.49 3.88 -1.62
C LEU A 321 -27.33 5.03 -2.17
N ASN A 322 -27.92 5.79 -1.25
CA ASN A 322 -28.59 7.05 -1.51
C ASN A 322 -28.41 7.97 -0.30
N VAL A 323 -28.80 9.24 -0.42
CA VAL A 323 -28.65 10.24 0.65
C VAL A 323 -29.23 9.77 1.99
N THR A 324 -30.35 9.05 2.00
CA THR A 324 -30.96 8.52 3.22
C THR A 324 -30.09 7.45 3.88
N LYS A 325 -29.59 6.48 3.11
CA LYS A 325 -28.68 5.46 3.63
C LYS A 325 -27.36 6.04 4.11
N MET A 326 -26.83 7.04 3.40
CA MET A 326 -25.63 7.76 3.84
C MET A 326 -25.85 8.45 5.17
N ALA A 327 -26.96 9.17 5.34
CA ALA A 327 -27.30 9.78 6.62
C ALA A 327 -27.45 8.75 7.76
N GLU A 328 -28.02 7.59 7.47
CA GLU A 328 -28.16 6.50 8.43
C GLU A 328 -26.80 5.92 8.88
N LEU A 329 -25.89 5.69 7.93
CA LEU A 329 -24.54 5.22 8.18
C LEU A 329 -23.73 6.24 8.97
N ASP A 330 -23.80 7.51 8.59
CA ASP A 330 -23.04 8.57 9.24
C ASP A 330 -23.54 8.82 10.67
N ALA A 331 -24.86 8.75 10.89
CA ALA A 331 -25.43 8.84 12.23
C ALA A 331 -25.03 7.65 13.12
N ALA A 332 -24.86 6.46 12.55
CA ALA A 332 -24.50 5.26 13.30
C ALA A 332 -23.00 5.17 13.61
N PHE A 333 -22.14 5.56 12.67
CA PHE A 333 -20.71 5.26 12.70
C PHE A 333 -19.80 6.49 12.59
N ASN A 334 -20.36 7.68 12.34
CA ASN A 334 -19.64 8.95 12.31
C ASN A 334 -18.47 8.98 11.31
N PHE A 335 -18.66 8.38 10.14
CA PHE A 335 -17.60 8.26 9.12
C PHE A 335 -17.13 9.62 8.58
N THR A 336 -18.02 10.61 8.49
CA THR A 336 -17.66 11.97 8.04
C THR A 336 -16.60 12.61 8.94
N ALA A 337 -16.58 12.28 10.23
CA ALA A 337 -15.62 12.81 11.21
C ALA A 337 -14.47 11.83 11.51
N SER A 338 -14.27 10.79 10.70
CA SER A 338 -13.20 9.82 10.91
C SER A 338 -11.81 10.48 10.91
N GLY A 339 -11.00 10.15 11.92
CA GLY A 339 -9.59 10.53 11.97
C GLY A 339 -8.67 9.63 11.13
N ASN A 340 -9.15 8.45 10.73
CA ASN A 340 -8.41 7.50 9.91
C ASN A 340 -8.57 7.86 8.42
N SER A 341 -7.45 8.16 7.75
CA SER A 341 -7.45 8.67 6.38
C SER A 341 -7.95 7.65 5.34
N GLU A 342 -7.71 6.36 5.54
CA GLU A 342 -8.19 5.30 4.64
C GLU A 342 -9.73 5.18 4.73
N ILE A 343 -10.28 5.16 5.96
CA ILE A 343 -11.74 5.14 6.19
C ILE A 343 -12.39 6.40 5.63
N ALA A 344 -11.81 7.57 5.89
CA ALA A 344 -12.34 8.84 5.41
C ALA A 344 -12.38 8.87 3.87
N CYS A 345 -11.32 8.42 3.20
CA CYS A 345 -11.28 8.35 1.75
C CYS A 345 -12.36 7.41 1.19
N ASP A 346 -12.49 6.20 1.74
CA ASP A 346 -13.51 5.24 1.29
C ASP A 346 -14.93 5.75 1.51
N TRP A 347 -15.19 6.42 2.63
CA TRP A 347 -16.45 7.08 2.90
C TRP A 347 -16.74 8.24 1.92
N PHE A 348 -15.76 9.11 1.68
CA PHE A 348 -15.92 10.28 0.83
C PHE A 348 -16.16 9.92 -0.63
N LYS A 349 -15.59 8.81 -1.13
CA LYS A 349 -15.94 8.27 -2.46
C LYS A 349 -17.46 8.09 -2.59
N HIS A 350 -18.09 7.42 -1.61
CA HIS A 350 -19.55 7.24 -1.59
C HIS A 350 -20.31 8.56 -1.44
N CYS A 351 -19.82 9.48 -0.59
CA CYS A 351 -20.47 10.79 -0.42
C CYS A 351 -20.52 11.59 -1.72
N ILE A 352 -19.45 11.55 -2.52
CA ILE A 352 -19.39 12.24 -3.81
C ILE A 352 -20.32 11.54 -4.80
N ASP A 353 -20.22 10.21 -4.93
CA ASP A 353 -21.00 9.42 -5.90
C ASP A 353 -22.52 9.59 -5.73
N VAL A 354 -23.00 9.85 -4.50
CA VAL A 354 -24.43 10.09 -4.22
C VAL A 354 -24.77 11.54 -3.83
N SER A 355 -23.83 12.48 -3.97
CA SER A 355 -23.99 13.90 -3.61
C SER A 355 -24.48 14.13 -2.17
N TYR A 356 -23.94 13.39 -1.19
CA TYR A 356 -24.22 13.57 0.24
C TYR A 356 -23.57 14.86 0.77
N LYS A 357 -24.24 16.00 0.55
CA LYS A 357 -23.74 17.34 0.86
C LYS A 357 -23.32 17.59 2.32
N PRO A 358 -23.89 16.95 3.37
CA PRO A 358 -23.39 17.12 4.74
C PRO A 358 -21.90 16.79 4.92
N ALA A 359 -21.33 15.89 4.11
CA ALA A 359 -19.92 15.53 4.20
C ALA A 359 -18.96 16.49 3.45
N TYR A 360 -19.46 17.36 2.56
CA TYR A 360 -18.60 18.20 1.71
C TYR A 360 -17.64 19.13 2.47
N PRO A 361 -18.01 19.75 3.61
CA PRO A 361 -17.06 20.50 4.42
C PRO A 361 -15.89 19.65 4.94
N ALA A 362 -16.14 18.39 5.30
CA ALA A 362 -15.10 17.46 5.72
C ALA A 362 -14.24 17.02 4.53
N ILE A 363 -14.84 16.79 3.35
CA ILE A 363 -14.11 16.49 2.10
C ILE A 363 -13.17 17.65 1.75
N GLU A 364 -13.63 18.90 1.78
CA GLU A 364 -12.79 20.08 1.51
C GLU A 364 -11.62 20.16 2.48
N THR A 365 -11.88 20.00 3.78
CA THR A 365 -10.83 20.00 4.81
C THR A 365 -9.82 18.89 4.57
N PHE A 366 -10.28 17.70 4.20
CA PHE A 366 -9.43 16.55 3.93
C PHE A 366 -8.54 16.78 2.70
N LEU A 367 -9.11 17.26 1.59
CA LEU A 367 -8.37 17.55 0.36
C LEU A 367 -7.31 18.65 0.58
N ILE A 368 -7.62 19.70 1.35
CA ILE A 368 -6.64 20.75 1.66
C ILE A 368 -5.50 20.25 2.56
N ARG A 369 -5.81 19.32 3.49
CA ARG A 369 -4.86 18.84 4.49
C ARG A 369 -3.87 17.81 3.94
N VAL A 370 -4.30 16.94 3.03
CA VAL A 370 -3.55 15.75 2.62
C VAL A 370 -2.91 15.95 1.26
N GLY A 371 -1.65 15.55 1.09
CA GLY A 371 -0.92 15.60 -0.19
C GLY A 371 -0.79 14.27 -0.92
N ARG A 372 -1.16 13.14 -0.29
CA ARG A 372 -0.95 11.78 -0.81
C ARG A 372 -1.87 11.48 -2.01
N ARG A 373 -1.30 11.17 -3.17
CA ARG A 373 -2.04 10.87 -4.42
C ARG A 373 -3.10 9.78 -4.24
N LYS A 374 -2.78 8.70 -3.51
CA LYS A 374 -3.70 7.60 -3.19
C LYS A 374 -5.07 8.08 -2.68
N PHE A 375 -5.10 9.17 -1.92
CA PHE A 375 -6.34 9.74 -1.41
C PHE A 375 -6.92 10.84 -2.30
N LEU A 376 -6.07 11.65 -2.92
CA LEU A 376 -6.49 12.78 -3.74
C LEU A 376 -7.11 12.33 -5.06
N THR A 377 -6.40 11.50 -5.83
CA THR A 377 -6.77 11.08 -7.18
C THR A 377 -8.20 10.52 -7.26
N PRO A 378 -8.57 9.48 -6.48
CA PRO A 378 -9.90 8.88 -6.61
C PRO A 378 -11.05 9.81 -6.20
N LEU A 379 -10.81 10.80 -5.33
CA LEU A 379 -11.81 11.78 -4.92
C LEU A 379 -11.98 12.86 -6.00
N TYR A 380 -10.87 13.39 -6.54
CA TYR A 380 -10.93 14.39 -7.61
C TYR A 380 -11.50 13.83 -8.91
N GLU A 381 -11.17 12.60 -9.28
CA GLU A 381 -11.75 11.93 -10.46
C GLU A 381 -13.27 11.82 -10.35
N ARG A 382 -13.79 11.43 -9.17
CA ARG A 382 -15.24 11.34 -8.93
C ARG A 382 -15.90 12.72 -8.99
N LEU A 383 -15.31 13.71 -8.35
CA LEU A 383 -15.82 15.10 -8.40
C LEU A 383 -15.80 15.63 -9.85
N ALA A 384 -14.83 15.24 -10.66
CA ALA A 384 -14.71 15.69 -12.05
C ALA A 384 -15.76 15.08 -13.00
N LYS A 385 -16.49 14.03 -12.60
CA LYS A 385 -17.49 13.34 -13.45
C LYS A 385 -18.69 14.22 -13.82
N ASN A 386 -19.06 15.18 -12.98
CA ASN A 386 -20.18 16.09 -13.27
C ASN A 386 -19.78 17.57 -13.15
N LYS A 387 -20.48 18.43 -13.87
CA LYS A 387 -20.10 19.85 -14.02
C LYS A 387 -20.12 20.64 -12.71
N GLU A 388 -21.11 20.38 -11.84
CA GLU A 388 -21.25 21.12 -10.59
C GLU A 388 -20.14 20.76 -9.60
N ASP A 389 -19.91 19.47 -9.38
CA ASP A 389 -18.86 19.01 -8.48
C ASP A 389 -17.46 19.29 -9.05
N LYS A 390 -17.26 19.29 -10.38
CA LYS A 390 -15.99 19.70 -11.00
C LYS A 390 -15.68 21.17 -10.70
N LEU A 391 -16.67 22.06 -10.81
CA LEU A 391 -16.50 23.48 -10.47
C LEU A 391 -16.22 23.67 -8.97
N TRP A 392 -16.84 22.86 -8.10
CA TRP A 392 -16.53 22.87 -6.67
C TRP A 392 -15.11 22.37 -6.40
N ALA A 393 -14.71 21.26 -7.03
CA ALA A 393 -13.37 20.68 -6.90
C ALA A 393 -12.27 21.63 -7.37
N GLN A 394 -12.48 22.37 -8.47
CA GLN A 394 -11.57 23.43 -8.91
C GLN A 394 -11.38 24.50 -7.83
N LYS A 395 -12.46 24.96 -7.18
CA LYS A 395 -12.37 25.94 -6.09
C LYS A 395 -11.60 25.41 -4.88
N VAL A 396 -11.80 24.13 -4.52
CA VAL A 396 -11.06 23.47 -3.45
C VAL A 396 -9.59 23.29 -3.83
N PHE A 397 -9.32 22.86 -5.06
CA PHE A 397 -7.97 22.70 -5.60
C PHE A 397 -7.20 24.01 -5.60
N GLU A 398 -7.82 25.14 -5.94
CA GLU A 398 -7.19 26.47 -5.87
C GLU A 398 -6.71 26.83 -4.45
N LYS A 399 -7.38 26.32 -3.41
CA LYS A 399 -6.96 26.49 -2.01
C LYS A 399 -5.86 25.50 -1.61
N ALA A 400 -5.95 24.26 -2.09
CA ALA A 400 -5.03 23.18 -1.72
C ALA A 400 -3.69 23.21 -2.50
N LYS A 401 -3.72 23.68 -3.76
CA LYS A 401 -2.59 23.64 -4.69
C LYS A 401 -1.28 24.22 -4.14
N PRO A 402 -1.23 25.29 -3.32
CA PRO A 402 0.03 25.82 -2.82
C PRO A 402 0.73 24.86 -1.85
N GLY A 403 -0.01 23.92 -1.24
CA GLY A 403 0.52 22.93 -0.31
C GLY A 403 0.82 21.56 -0.93
N TYR A 404 0.40 21.30 -2.16
CA TYR A 404 0.65 20.01 -2.80
C TYR A 404 2.09 19.91 -3.32
N HIS A 405 2.66 18.70 -3.19
CA HIS A 405 3.87 18.34 -3.93
C HIS A 405 3.62 18.44 -5.44
N SER A 406 4.65 18.77 -6.22
CA SER A 406 4.55 18.94 -7.69
C SER A 406 3.90 17.74 -8.39
N VAL A 407 4.25 16.53 -7.96
CA VAL A 407 3.67 15.27 -8.44
C VAL A 407 2.15 15.24 -8.22
N SER A 408 1.67 15.44 -6.98
CA SER A 408 0.23 15.51 -6.68
C SER A 408 -0.45 16.68 -7.41
N TYR A 409 0.19 17.84 -7.47
CA TYR A 409 -0.31 19.00 -8.20
C TYR A 409 -0.56 18.67 -9.66
N ASN A 410 0.43 18.10 -10.37
CA ASN A 410 0.32 17.80 -11.79
C ASN A 410 -0.79 16.78 -12.05
N THR A 411 -0.86 15.71 -11.25
CA THR A 411 -1.93 14.71 -11.36
C THR A 411 -3.31 15.34 -11.18
N ILE A 412 -3.52 16.12 -10.12
CA ILE A 412 -4.84 16.71 -9.84
C ILE A 412 -5.18 17.79 -10.86
N ASN A 413 -4.22 18.59 -11.30
CA ASN A 413 -4.42 19.61 -12.33
C ASN A 413 -5.00 18.99 -13.61
N ASN A 414 -4.46 17.86 -14.07
CA ASN A 414 -4.92 17.16 -15.27
C ASN A 414 -6.33 16.55 -15.12
N ILE A 415 -6.77 16.31 -13.89
CA ILE A 415 -8.12 15.79 -13.61
C ILE A 415 -9.15 16.92 -13.64
N VAL A 416 -8.83 18.06 -13.02
CA VAL A 416 -9.81 19.15 -12.83
C VAL A 416 -9.80 20.23 -13.91
N TYR A 417 -8.76 20.33 -14.73
CA TYR A 417 -8.68 21.26 -15.87
C TYR A 417 -8.48 20.46 -17.15
#